data_AF-A0A0A1E373-F1
#
_entry.id   AF-A0A0A1E373-F1
#
_cell.length_a   1.000
_cell.length_b   1.000
_cell.length_c   1.000
_cell.angle_alpha   90.00
_cell.angle_beta   90.00
_cell.angle_gamma   90.00
#
_symmetry.space_group_name_H-M   'P 1'
#
loop_
_entity.id
_entity.type
_entity.pdbx_description
1 polymer ?
#
loop_
_entity_poly.entity_id
_entity_poly.type
_entity_poly.pdbx_seq_one_letter_code
_entity_poly.pdbx_strand_id
1 'polypeptide(L)' 'EKAIKEWGRPLSEITHLVFCSASGVDMPGADYRLAKLLGLSFSVNRIMLYNQACHIGAQTLRIAKDLAENN' A
#
# COMPACT_ATOMS: atom_id res chain seq x y z
N GLU A 1 -0.98 11.90 -2.68
CA GLU A 1 -0.73 12.56 -1.38
C GLU A 1 -1.95 13.06 -0.61
N LYS A 2 -3.14 13.26 -1.22
CA LYS A 2 -4.31 13.84 -0.52
C LYS A 2 -4.63 13.14 0.81
N ALA A 3 -4.70 11.80 0.82
CA ALA A 3 -5.00 11.02 2.02
C ALA A 3 -3.93 11.18 3.13
N ILE A 4 -2.65 11.28 2.77
CA ILE A 4 -1.57 11.50 3.76
C ILE A 4 -1.69 12.91 4.35
N LYS A 5 -2.01 13.91 3.52
CA LYS A 5 -2.24 15.29 3.98
C LYS A 5 -3.46 15.39 4.89
N GLU A 6 -4.52 14.64 4.60
CA GLU A 6 -5.71 14.54 5.44
C GLU A 6 -5.43 13.81 6.77
N TRP A 7 -4.60 12.77 6.73
CA TRP A 7 -4.17 12.05 7.93
C TRP A 7 -3.31 12.90 8.87
N GLY A 8 -2.52 13.84 8.34
CA GLY A 8 -1.80 14.87 9.11
C GLY A 8 -0.59 14.39 9.92
N ARG A 9 -0.27 13.09 9.88
CA ARG A 9 0.88 12.48 10.56
C ARG A 9 2.08 12.33 9.62
N PRO A 10 3.31 12.23 10.15
CA PRO A 10 4.51 12.13 9.31
C PRO A 10 4.57 10.80 8.55
N LEU A 11 5.17 10.84 7.37
CA LEU A 11 5.37 9.67 6.49
C LEU A 11 6.16 8.53 7.16
N SER A 12 7.02 8.86 8.13
CA SER A 12 7.81 7.89 8.89
C SER A 12 6.98 6.94 9.73
N GLU A 13 5.73 7.30 10.06
CA GLU A 13 4.83 6.48 10.86
C GLU A 13 4.02 5.48 10.02
N ILE A 14 4.15 5.53 8.69
CA ILE A 14 3.58 4.52 7.81
C ILE A 14 4.43 3.25 7.97
N THR A 15 3.82 2.17 8.46
CA THR A 15 4.50 0.88 8.68
C THR A 15 4.27 -0.11 7.56
N HIS A 16 3.09 -0.05 6.94
CA HIS A 16 2.66 -0.99 5.90
C HIS A 16 2.10 -0.24 4.69
N LEU A 17 2.41 -0.73 3.49
CA LEU A 17 1.85 -0.28 2.23
C LEU A 17 1.21 -1.47 1.51
N VAL A 18 -0.12 -1.47 1.41
CA VAL A 18 -0.86 -2.46 0.61
C VAL A 18 -1.30 -1.79 -0.68
N PHE A 19 -0.83 -2.31 -1.82
CA PHE A 19 -1.16 -1.81 -3.15
C PHE A 19 -1.88 -2.88 -3.95
N CYS A 20 -2.89 -2.47 -4.70
CA CYS A 20 -3.63 -3.34 -5.61
C CYS A 20 -3.58 -2.80 -7.03
N SER A 21 -3.32 -3.67 -8.01
CA SER A 21 -3.57 -3.35 -9.43
C SER A 21 -4.35 -4.49 -10.09
N ALA A 22 -5.44 -4.13 -10.76
CA ALA A 22 -6.23 -5.06 -11.57
C ALA A 22 -5.61 -5.29 -12.97
N SER A 23 -4.71 -4.40 -13.41
CA SER A 23 -4.08 -4.46 -14.72
C SER A 23 -2.56 -4.35 -14.61
N GLY A 24 -1.87 -5.19 -15.38
CA GLY A 24 -0.42 -5.20 -15.48
C GLY A 24 0.28 -5.91 -14.31
N VAL A 25 1.29 -6.70 -14.65
CA VAL A 25 2.25 -7.26 -13.72
C VAL A 25 3.59 -6.63 -14.05
N ASP A 26 4.03 -5.69 -13.22
CA ASP A 26 5.34 -5.03 -13.34
C ASP A 26 6.29 -5.58 -12.28
N MET A 27 7.58 -5.70 -12.64
CA MET A 27 8.67 -6.00 -11.69
C MET A 27 9.86 -5.05 -11.92
N PRO A 28 10.25 -4.22 -10.93
CA PRO A 28 9.66 -4.08 -9.59
C PRO A 28 8.22 -3.53 -9.62
N GLY A 29 7.40 -3.98 -8.68
CA GLY A 29 5.97 -3.68 -8.63
C GLY A 29 5.64 -2.19 -8.47
N ALA A 30 4.37 -1.86 -8.72
CA ALA A 30 3.87 -0.48 -8.59
C ALA A 30 3.97 0.03 -7.14
N ASP A 31 3.92 -0.86 -6.15
CA ASP A 31 4.17 -0.60 -4.73
C ASP A 31 5.56 0.03 -4.51
N TYR A 32 6.60 -0.47 -5.19
CA TYR A 32 7.96 0.05 -5.07
C TYR A 32 8.06 1.47 -5.65
N ARG A 33 7.48 1.66 -6.84
CA ARG A 33 7.48 2.98 -7.51
C ARG A 33 6.72 3.99 -6.67
N LEU A 34 5.57 3.61 -6.10
CA LEU A 34 4.79 4.47 -5.22
C LEU A 34 5.58 4.83 -3.94
N ALA A 35 6.20 3.84 -3.29
CA ALA A 35 7.00 4.08 -2.09
C ALA A 35 8.13 5.08 -2.35
N LYS A 36 8.80 4.96 -3.50
CA LYS A 36 9.85 5.91 -3.92
C LYS A 36 9.30 7.30 -4.21
N LEU A 37 8.16 7.41 -4.88
CA LEU A 37 7.52 8.69 -5.20
C LEU A 37 7.04 9.43 -3.95
N LEU A 38 6.55 8.71 -2.95
CA LEU A 38 6.09 9.27 -1.68
C LEU A 38 7.21 9.47 -0.65
N GLY A 39 8.44 9.04 -0.95
CA GLY A 39 9.56 9.12 -0.01
C GLY A 39 9.37 8.29 1.25
N LEU A 40 8.69 7.14 1.15
CA LEU A 40 8.49 6.24 2.28
C LEU A 40 9.83 5.61 2.72
N SER A 41 9.91 5.26 4.01
CA SER A 41 11.06 4.54 4.56
C SER A 41 11.24 3.18 3.87
N PHE A 42 12.50 2.74 3.74
CA PHE A 42 12.82 1.39 3.28
C PHE A 42 12.35 0.29 4.24
N SER A 43 12.04 0.64 5.50
CA SER A 43 11.49 -0.27 6.52
C SER A 43 10.01 -0.58 6.35
N VAL A 44 9.30 0.09 5.44
CA VAL A 44 7.87 -0.14 5.21
C VAL A 44 7.65 -1.50 4.57
N ASN A 45 6.80 -2.32 5.20
CA ASN A 45 6.38 -3.61 4.67
C ASN A 45 5.44 -3.39 3.49
N ARG A 46 5.83 -3.86 2.30
CA ARG A 46 5.09 -3.65 1.06
C ARG A 46 4.42 -4.94 0.61
N ILE A 47 3.12 -4.85 0.34
CA ILE A 47 2.31 -5.96 -0.17
C ILE A 47 1.67 -5.50 -1.47
N MET A 48 1.96 -6.23 -2.55
CA MET A 48 1.41 -5.98 -3.87
C MET A 48 0.44 -7.11 -4.25
N LEU A 49 -0.82 -6.75 -4.47
CA LEU A 49 -1.87 -7.66 -4.89
C LEU A 49 -2.11 -7.51 -6.40
N TYR A 50 -1.87 -8.60 -7.13
CA TYR A 50 -2.08 -8.69 -8.58
C TYR A 50 -3.30 -9.56 -8.91
N ASN A 51 -3.85 -9.37 -10.11
CA ASN A 51 -4.83 -10.29 -10.73
C ASN A 51 -6.11 -10.51 -9.91
N GLN A 52 -6.58 -9.48 -9.21
CA GLN A 52 -7.92 -9.48 -8.64
C GLN A 52 -8.72 -8.37 -9.32
N ALA A 53 -9.93 -8.72 -9.76
CA ALA A 53 -10.82 -7.83 -10.48
C ALA A 53 -11.54 -6.87 -9.50
N CYS A 54 -12.84 -6.63 -9.72
CA CYS A 54 -13.61 -5.59 -9.04
C CYS A 54 -13.65 -5.68 -7.50
N HIS A 55 -13.34 -6.84 -6.91
CA HIS A 55 -13.42 -7.06 -5.46
C HIS A 55 -12.11 -6.75 -4.70
N ILE A 56 -11.03 -6.40 -5.41
CA ILE A 56 -9.70 -6.21 -4.78
C ILE A 56 -9.69 -5.07 -3.77
N GLY A 57 -10.52 -4.04 -3.95
CA GLY A 57 -10.58 -2.91 -3.01
C GLY A 57 -11.02 -3.35 -1.62
N ALA A 58 -12.09 -4.15 -1.52
CA ALA A 58 -12.57 -4.67 -0.24
C ALA A 58 -11.59 -5.68 0.39
N GLN A 59 -10.94 -6.50 -0.44
CA GLN A 59 -9.91 -7.43 0.02
C GLN A 59 -8.69 -6.69 0.58
N THR A 60 -8.25 -5.63 -0.11
CA THR A 60 -7.12 -4.78 0.31
C THR A 60 -7.39 -4.14 1.67
N LEU A 61 -8.60 -3.61 1.88
CA LEU A 61 -8.99 -3.05 3.18
C LEU A 61 -9.05 -4.11 4.29
N ARG A 62 -9.55 -5.32 3.98
CA ARG A 62 -9.54 -6.43 4.95
C ARG A 62 -8.13 -6.79 5.37
N ILE A 63 -7.20 -6.90 4.41
CA ILE A 63 -5.79 -7.18 4.69
C ILE A 63 -5.16 -6.03 5.49
N ALA A 64 -5.43 -4.78 5.11
CA ALA A 64 -4.91 -3.63 5.83
C ALA A 64 -5.41 -3.58 7.29
N LYS A 65 -6.67 -3.93 7.54
CA LYS A 65 -7.24 -4.05 8.89
C LYS A 65 -6.50 -5.13 9.70
N ASP A 66 -6.36 -6.32 9.14
CA ASP A 66 -5.68 -7.43 9.79
C ASP A 66 -4.24 -7.07 10.17
N LEU A 67 -3.50 -6.43 9.27
CA LEU A 67 -2.15 -5.93 9.53
C LEU A 67 -2.10 -4.85 10.61
N ALA A 68 -3.10 -3.96 10.65
CA ALA A 68 -3.17 -2.90 11.66
C ALA A 68 -3.55 -3.42 13.05
N GLU A 69 -4.27 -4.54 13.15
CA GLU A 69 -4.72 -5.12 14.42
C GLU A 69 -3.73 -6.17 14.98
N ASN A 70 -3.00 -6.87 14.11
CA ASN A 70 -2.21 -8.05 14.47
C ASN A 70 -0.69 -7.88 14.32
N ASN A 71 -0.20 -6.68 13.98
CA ASN A 71 1.25 -6.39 13.81
C ASN A 71 1.69 -5.18 14.62
#